data_AF-C7N2C7-F1
#
_entry.id   AF-C7N2C7-F1
#
_cell.length_a   1.000
_cell.length_b   1.000
_cell.length_c   1.000
_cell.angle_alpha   90.00
_cell.angle_beta   90.00
_cell.angle_gamma   90.00
#
_symmetry.space_group_name_H-M   'P 1'
#
loop_
_entity.id
_entity.type
_entity.pdbx_description
1 polymer ?
#
loop_
_entity_poly.entity_id
_entity_poly.type
_entity_poly.pdbx_seq_one_letter_code
_entity_poly.pdbx_strand_id
1 'polypeptide(L)'
;MQNENEAFARLQELMDALPSMEKKGARLAKARAAREALAKVRYRDGQAAEAARIRTRVEEAQCSLEAAKADADADDEVRVRGLVLALSNQLAIREGAAFDAARQAESALAAGQFATEADAWAAQLGDDEFAALESEVEEFKAEYAATLETCRAIYPED
;
A
#
# COMPACT_ATOMS: atom_id res chain seq x y z
N MET A 1 20.45 -40.55 22.36
CA MET A 1 21.57 -40.60 21.39
C MET A 1 21.16 -40.44 19.92
N GLN A 2 20.39 -41.35 19.30
CA GLN A 2 20.11 -41.23 17.85
C GLN A 2 19.25 -39.99 17.50
N ASN A 3 18.15 -39.76 18.23
CA ASN A 3 17.34 -38.53 18.14
C ASN A 3 18.10 -37.25 18.54
N GLU A 4 19.17 -37.36 19.33
CA GLU A 4 19.93 -36.19 19.80
C GLU A 4 20.86 -35.70 18.69
N ASN A 5 21.61 -36.62 18.08
CA ASN A 5 22.45 -36.28 16.92
C ASN A 5 21.63 -35.79 15.72
N GLU A 6 20.42 -36.30 15.53
CA GLU A 6 19.51 -35.85 14.47
C GLU A 6 19.01 -34.42 14.69
N ALA A 7 18.60 -34.06 15.91
CA ALA A 7 18.14 -32.70 16.21
C ALA A 7 19.26 -31.65 16.03
N PHE A 8 20.48 -31.96 16.49
CA PHE A 8 21.63 -31.06 16.30
C PHE A 8 22.08 -30.96 14.84
N ALA A 9 22.09 -32.07 14.10
CA ALA A 9 22.38 -32.04 12.67
C ALA A 9 21.35 -31.19 11.92
N ARG A 10 20.06 -31.32 12.26
CA ARG A 10 19.02 -30.50 11.66
C ARG A 10 19.16 -29.02 12.02
N LEU A 11 19.48 -28.70 13.28
CA LEU A 11 19.73 -27.31 13.69
C LEU A 11 20.91 -26.70 12.91
N GLN A 12 21.98 -27.48 12.69
CA GLN A 12 23.12 -27.04 11.89
C GLN A 12 22.72 -26.75 10.43
N GLU A 13 21.94 -27.64 9.79
CA GLU A 13 21.42 -27.40 8.44
C GLU A 13 20.58 -26.12 8.34
N LEU A 14 19.74 -25.87 9.35
CA LEU A 14 18.91 -24.66 9.40
C LEU A 14 19.76 -23.41 9.64
N MET A 15 20.78 -23.48 10.49
CA MET A 15 21.75 -22.40 10.68
C MET A 15 22.54 -22.10 9.40
N ASP A 16 22.94 -23.13 8.66
CA ASP A 16 23.64 -22.97 7.38
C ASP A 16 22.73 -22.32 6.31
N ALA A 17 21.43 -22.61 6.37
CA ALA A 17 20.41 -22.00 5.50
C ALA A 17 20.00 -20.57 5.91
N LEU A 18 20.30 -20.14 7.13
CA LEU A 18 19.86 -18.87 7.71
C LEU A 18 20.18 -17.64 6.82
N PRO A 19 21.39 -17.48 6.26
CA PRO A 19 21.70 -16.30 5.43
C PRO A 19 20.86 -16.22 4.15
N SER A 20 20.43 -17.37 3.61
CA SER A 20 19.51 -17.41 2.47
C SER A 20 18.10 -16.99 2.89
N MET A 21 17.64 -17.47 4.04
CA MET A 21 16.34 -17.14 4.59
C MET A 21 16.23 -15.68 5.03
N GLU A 22 17.31 -15.08 5.55
CA GLU A 22 17.36 -13.65 5.84
C GLU A 22 17.16 -12.80 4.57
N LYS A 23 17.79 -13.18 3.44
CA LYS A 23 17.56 -12.50 2.15
C LYS A 23 16.12 -12.63 1.69
N LYS A 24 15.52 -13.83 1.84
CA LYS A 24 14.10 -14.06 1.53
C LYS A 24 13.17 -13.23 2.42
N GLY A 25 13.46 -13.17 3.72
CA GLY A 25 12.74 -12.33 4.67
C GLY A 25 12.83 -10.84 4.35
N ALA A 26 14.02 -10.35 3.97
CA ALA A 26 14.21 -8.97 3.54
C ALA A 26 13.43 -8.67 2.24
N ARG A 27 13.46 -9.59 1.28
CA ARG A 27 12.67 -9.50 0.04
C ARG A 27 11.17 -9.45 0.35
N LEU A 28 10.67 -10.31 1.24
CA LEU A 28 9.28 -10.35 1.66
C LEU A 28 8.86 -9.05 2.37
N ALA A 29 9.69 -8.54 3.28
CA ALA A 29 9.44 -7.27 3.97
C ALA A 29 9.36 -6.10 2.97
N LYS A 30 10.28 -6.05 2.00
CA LYS A 30 10.27 -5.04 0.94
C LYS A 30 9.02 -5.16 0.06
N ALA A 31 8.60 -6.38 -0.28
CA ALA A 31 7.39 -6.63 -1.05
C ALA A 31 6.10 -6.22 -0.30
N ARG A 32 6.04 -6.43 1.03
CA ARG A 32 4.94 -5.95 1.88
C ARG A 32 4.86 -4.42 1.86
N ALA A 33 5.99 -3.75 2.07
CA ALA A 33 6.06 -2.29 2.02
C ALA A 33 5.66 -1.75 0.64
N ALA A 34 6.08 -2.40 -0.44
CA ALA A 34 5.69 -2.05 -1.80
C ALA A 34 4.18 -2.14 -2.01
N ARG A 35 3.55 -3.24 -1.57
CA ARG A 35 2.10 -3.42 -1.68
C ARG A 35 1.31 -2.32 -0.96
N GLU A 36 1.74 -1.97 0.26
CA GLU A 36 1.11 -0.90 1.03
C GLU A 36 1.27 0.46 0.34
N ALA A 37 2.48 0.81 -0.07
CA ALA A 37 2.76 2.07 -0.75
C ALA A 37 1.96 2.20 -2.05
N LEU A 38 1.94 1.14 -2.87
CA LEU A 38 1.19 1.12 -4.13
C LEU A 38 -0.32 1.17 -3.92
N ALA A 39 -0.85 0.63 -2.82
CA ALA A 39 -2.26 0.81 -2.47
C ALA A 39 -2.59 2.29 -2.18
N LYS A 40 -1.70 3.01 -1.50
CA LYS A 40 -1.85 4.45 -1.23
C LYS A 40 -1.70 5.30 -2.50
N VAL A 41 -0.76 4.96 -3.38
CA VAL A 41 -0.61 5.58 -4.71
C VAL A 41 -1.90 5.44 -5.53
N ARG A 42 -2.44 4.23 -5.65
CA ARG A 42 -3.72 3.99 -6.35
C ARG A 42 -4.86 4.80 -5.74
N TYR A 43 -4.91 4.90 -4.41
CA TYR A 43 -5.92 5.70 -3.72
C TYR A 43 -5.79 7.20 -4.02
N ARG A 44 -4.57 7.74 -4.00
CA ARG A 44 -4.27 9.11 -4.42
C ARG A 44 -4.77 9.38 -5.84
N ASP A 45 -4.42 8.51 -6.78
CA ASP A 45 -4.79 8.68 -8.18
C ASP A 45 -6.32 8.68 -8.35
N GLY A 46 -7.02 7.83 -7.60
CA GLY A 46 -8.48 7.82 -7.53
C GLY A 46 -9.07 9.12 -7.00
N GLN A 47 -8.52 9.69 -5.91
CA GLN A 47 -8.99 10.97 -5.37
C GLN A 47 -8.71 12.13 -6.34
N ALA A 48 -7.54 12.15 -6.96
CA ALA A 48 -7.17 13.16 -7.95
C ALA A 48 -8.10 13.11 -9.19
N ALA A 49 -8.41 11.91 -9.68
CA ALA A 49 -9.32 11.71 -10.80
C ALA A 49 -10.74 12.20 -10.47
N GLU A 50 -11.24 11.93 -9.25
CA GLU A 50 -12.56 12.39 -8.83
C GLU A 50 -12.62 13.91 -8.67
N ALA A 51 -11.59 14.53 -8.08
CA ALA A 51 -11.49 15.98 -7.99
C ALA A 51 -11.48 16.63 -9.39
N ALA A 52 -10.74 16.05 -10.34
CA ALA A 52 -10.71 16.51 -11.72
C ALA A 52 -12.09 16.44 -12.40
N ARG A 53 -12.83 15.33 -12.21
CA ARG A 53 -14.20 15.18 -12.74
C ARG A 53 -15.15 16.25 -12.22
N ILE A 54 -15.08 16.56 -10.92
CA ILE A 54 -15.94 17.58 -10.32
C ILE A 54 -15.54 18.96 -10.82
N ARG A 55 -14.23 19.22 -10.99
CA ARG A 55 -13.75 20.48 -11.58
C ARG A 55 -14.33 20.72 -12.98
N THR A 56 -14.32 19.71 -13.86
CA THR A 56 -14.96 19.81 -15.17
C THR A 56 -16.45 20.17 -15.05
N ARG A 57 -17.18 19.55 -14.11
CA ARG A 57 -18.59 19.89 -13.87
C ARG A 57 -18.79 21.31 -13.34
N VAL A 58 -17.86 21.83 -12.54
CA VAL A 58 -17.88 23.23 -12.08
C VAL A 58 -17.71 24.17 -13.27
N GLU A 59 -16.75 23.89 -14.16
CA GLU A 59 -16.50 24.66 -15.37
C GLU A 59 -17.72 24.65 -16.30
N GLU A 60 -18.34 23.49 -16.52
CA GLU A 60 -19.59 23.36 -17.30
C GLU A 60 -20.76 24.16 -16.70
N ALA A 61 -20.91 24.10 -15.37
CA ALA A 61 -21.94 24.86 -14.67
C ALA A 61 -21.68 26.37 -14.72
N GLN A 62 -20.42 26.80 -14.68
CA GLN A 62 -20.04 28.21 -14.84
C GLN A 62 -20.35 28.70 -16.26
N CYS A 63 -20.05 27.92 -17.29
CA CYS A 63 -20.45 28.24 -18.67
C CYS A 63 -21.97 28.36 -18.81
N SER A 64 -22.72 27.45 -18.18
CA SER A 64 -24.19 27.49 -18.15
C SER A 64 -24.72 28.73 -17.44
N LEU A 65 -24.04 29.18 -16.37
CA LEU A 65 -24.41 30.39 -15.64
C LEU A 65 -24.23 31.63 -16.52
N GLU A 66 -23.14 31.71 -17.28
CA GLU A 66 -22.93 32.82 -18.22
C GLU A 66 -23.96 32.83 -19.34
N ALA A 67 -24.39 31.65 -19.82
CA ALA A 67 -25.48 31.55 -20.79
C ALA A 67 -26.83 32.04 -20.23
N ALA A 68 -27.21 31.59 -19.03
CA ALA A 68 -28.45 32.03 -18.37
C ALA A 68 -28.49 33.55 -18.14
N LYS A 69 -27.35 34.14 -17.75
CA LYS A 69 -27.20 35.60 -17.65
C LYS A 69 -27.39 36.31 -18.99
N ALA A 70 -26.85 35.75 -20.07
CA ALA A 70 -26.98 36.32 -21.41
C ALA A 70 -28.42 36.25 -21.93
N ASP A 71 -29.16 35.19 -21.59
CA ASP A 71 -30.56 35.00 -21.95
C ASP A 71 -31.53 35.81 -21.05
N ALA A 72 -31.01 36.45 -19.99
CA ALA A 72 -31.77 37.23 -19.01
C ALA A 72 -32.91 36.44 -18.32
N ASP A 73 -32.77 35.12 -18.22
CA ASP A 73 -33.68 34.26 -17.46
C ASP A 73 -33.27 34.24 -15.99
N ALA A 74 -33.96 35.04 -15.18
CA ALA A 74 -33.65 35.20 -13.76
C ALA A 74 -33.85 33.91 -12.95
N ASP A 75 -34.85 33.10 -13.29
CA ASP A 75 -35.13 31.85 -12.57
C ASP A 75 -34.06 30.82 -12.89
N ASP A 76 -33.65 30.71 -14.15
CA ASP A 76 -32.57 29.82 -14.55
C ASP A 76 -31.21 30.27 -14.01
N GLU A 77 -30.92 31.57 -14.01
CA GLU A 77 -29.71 32.14 -13.42
C GLU A 77 -29.58 31.78 -11.93
N VAL A 78 -30.66 31.94 -11.14
CA VAL A 78 -30.68 31.59 -9.71
C VAL A 78 -30.44 30.10 -9.52
N ARG A 79 -31.11 29.26 -10.31
CA ARG A 79 -30.95 27.80 -10.27
C ARG A 79 -29.52 27.37 -10.57
N VAL A 80 -28.92 27.88 -11.65
CA VAL A 80 -27.56 27.52 -12.06
C VAL A 80 -26.52 28.07 -11.09
N ARG A 81 -26.72 29.29 -10.55
CA ARG A 81 -25.85 29.83 -9.50
C ARG A 81 -25.82 28.92 -8.26
N GLY A 82 -26.96 28.39 -7.84
CA GLY A 82 -27.04 27.42 -6.75
C GLY A 82 -26.26 26.13 -7.06
N LEU A 83 -26.34 25.64 -8.29
CA LEU A 83 -25.57 24.48 -8.75
C LEU A 83 -24.06 24.75 -8.74
N VAL A 84 -23.61 25.88 -9.26
CA VAL A 84 -22.19 26.28 -9.24
C VAL A 84 -21.66 26.31 -7.80
N LEU A 85 -22.41 26.90 -6.87
CA LEU A 85 -22.02 26.95 -5.46
C LEU A 85 -21.91 25.54 -4.86
N ALA A 86 -22.89 24.68 -5.10
CA ALA A 86 -22.89 23.30 -4.60
C ALA A 86 -21.70 22.49 -5.14
N LEU A 87 -21.44 22.57 -6.45
CA LEU A 87 -20.32 21.89 -7.08
C LEU A 87 -18.97 22.45 -6.63
N SER A 88 -18.86 23.76 -6.44
CA SER A 88 -17.63 24.40 -5.95
C SER A 88 -17.30 23.98 -4.52
N ASN A 89 -18.31 23.88 -3.65
CA ASN A 89 -18.13 23.34 -2.29
C ASN A 89 -17.68 21.87 -2.32
N GLN A 90 -18.29 21.06 -3.18
CA GLN A 90 -17.89 19.66 -3.35
C GLN A 90 -16.46 19.54 -3.88
N LEU A 91 -16.06 20.41 -4.82
CA LEU A 91 -14.71 20.44 -5.34
C LEU A 91 -13.69 20.73 -4.23
N ALA A 92 -13.92 21.76 -3.41
CA ALA A 92 -13.00 22.12 -2.33
C ALA A 92 -12.77 20.96 -1.34
N ILE A 93 -13.83 20.22 -0.98
CA ILE A 93 -13.72 19.02 -0.13
C ILE A 93 -12.86 17.94 -0.81
N ARG A 94 -13.06 17.73 -2.11
CA ARG A 94 -12.35 16.69 -2.87
C ARG A 94 -10.90 17.04 -3.13
N GLU A 95 -10.59 18.31 -3.33
CA GLU A 95 -9.21 18.79 -3.42
C GLU A 95 -8.47 18.58 -2.10
N GLY A 96 -9.11 18.84 -0.96
CA GLY A 96 -8.56 18.50 0.35
C GLY A 96 -8.27 17.00 0.49
N ALA A 97 -9.23 16.15 0.12
CA ALA A 97 -9.05 14.70 0.15
C ALA A 97 -7.93 14.22 -0.80
N ALA A 98 -7.80 14.82 -1.98
CA ALA A 98 -6.74 14.50 -2.93
C ALA A 98 -5.35 14.92 -2.40
N PHE A 99 -5.26 16.08 -1.75
CA PHE A 99 -4.05 16.55 -1.09
C PHE A 99 -3.62 15.59 0.04
N ASP A 100 -4.55 15.21 0.91
CA ASP A 100 -4.27 14.27 2.00
C ASP A 100 -3.86 12.89 1.46
N ALA A 101 -4.50 12.41 0.40
CA ALA A 101 -4.13 11.15 -0.24
C ALA A 101 -2.74 11.20 -0.87
N ALA A 102 -2.35 12.32 -1.49
CA ALA A 102 -1.01 12.52 -2.03
C ALA A 102 0.06 12.45 -0.92
N ARG A 103 -0.17 13.15 0.19
CA ARG A 103 0.73 13.10 1.35
C ARG A 103 0.85 11.69 1.95
N GLN A 104 -0.26 10.94 2.01
CA GLN A 104 -0.23 9.55 2.49
C GLN A 104 0.56 8.63 1.56
N ALA A 105 0.43 8.81 0.24
CA ALA A 105 1.21 8.05 -0.74
C ALA A 105 2.71 8.33 -0.61
N GLU A 106 3.10 9.61 -0.51
CA GLU A 106 4.50 10.01 -0.27
C GLU A 106 5.05 9.43 1.03
N SER A 107 4.27 9.51 2.12
CA SER A 107 4.68 8.96 3.41
C SER A 107 4.84 7.44 3.36
N ALA A 108 3.99 6.72 2.63
CA ALA A 108 4.09 5.27 2.50
C ALA A 108 5.30 4.85 1.65
N LEU A 109 5.61 5.58 0.58
CA LEU A 109 6.83 5.38 -0.21
C LEU A 109 8.08 5.61 0.65
N ALA A 110 8.12 6.69 1.43
CA ALA A 110 9.23 7.00 2.32
C ALA A 110 9.41 5.93 3.40
N ALA A 111 8.32 5.49 4.05
CA ALA A 111 8.34 4.43 5.06
C ALA A 111 8.86 3.10 4.47
N GLY A 112 8.45 2.78 3.24
CA GLY A 112 8.96 1.64 2.49
C GLY A 112 10.36 1.81 1.91
N GLN A 113 11.03 2.95 2.14
CA GLN A 113 12.33 3.30 1.57
C GLN A 113 12.35 3.19 0.03
N PHE A 114 11.31 3.70 -0.61
CA PHE A 114 11.21 3.84 -2.06
C PHE A 114 11.44 5.30 -2.43
N ALA A 115 12.40 5.58 -3.32
CA ALA A 115 12.63 6.94 -3.80
C ALA A 115 11.55 7.36 -4.80
N THR A 116 11.03 6.39 -5.56
CA THR A 116 10.00 6.58 -6.58
C THR A 116 8.93 5.49 -6.52
N GLU A 117 7.78 5.76 -7.15
CA GLU A 117 6.75 4.74 -7.37
C GLU A 117 7.26 3.56 -8.21
N ALA A 118 8.17 3.83 -9.17
CA ALA A 118 8.78 2.80 -10.00
C ALA A 118 9.60 1.80 -9.15
N ASP A 119 10.28 2.27 -8.11
CA ASP A 119 11.00 1.40 -7.17
C ASP A 119 10.04 0.49 -6.39
N ALA A 120 8.88 1.02 -6.00
CA ALA A 120 7.85 0.23 -5.32
C ALA A 120 7.24 -0.81 -6.27
N TRP A 121 6.96 -0.45 -7.52
CA TRP A 121 6.50 -1.39 -8.55
C TRP A 121 7.53 -2.50 -8.82
N ALA A 122 8.82 -2.16 -8.91
CA ALA A 122 9.89 -3.15 -9.10
C ALA A 122 10.04 -4.13 -7.93
N ALA A 123 9.67 -3.71 -6.72
CA ALA A 123 9.69 -4.55 -5.52
C ALA A 123 8.38 -5.33 -5.29
N GLN A 124 7.33 -5.08 -6.08
CA GLN A 124 6.07 -5.79 -5.95
C GLN A 124 6.22 -7.23 -6.43
N LEU A 125 5.75 -8.17 -5.61
CA LEU A 125 5.58 -9.57 -6.00
C LEU A 125 4.14 -9.84 -6.40
N GLY A 126 3.96 -10.72 -7.39
CA GLY A 126 2.65 -11.29 -7.71
C GLY A 126 2.05 -12.02 -6.51
N ASP A 127 0.73 -12.21 -6.48
CA ASP A 127 0.04 -12.79 -5.32
C ASP A 127 0.53 -14.20 -4.97
N ASP A 128 0.67 -15.06 -5.98
CA ASP A 128 1.15 -16.44 -5.77
C ASP A 128 2.61 -16.47 -5.29
N GLU A 129 3.47 -15.65 -5.90
CA GLU A 129 4.88 -15.56 -5.50
C GLU A 129 5.04 -15.00 -4.09
N PHE A 130 4.24 -13.99 -3.74
CA PHE A 130 4.21 -13.40 -2.40
C PHE A 130 3.78 -14.44 -1.37
N ALA A 131 2.69 -15.16 -1.63
CA ALA A 131 2.16 -16.18 -0.72
C ALA A 131 3.14 -17.35 -0.56
N ALA A 132 3.77 -17.80 -1.65
CA ALA A 132 4.79 -18.85 -1.60
C ALA A 132 6.00 -18.42 -0.77
N LEU A 133 6.50 -17.20 -0.97
CA LEU A 133 7.64 -16.66 -0.21
C LEU A 133 7.29 -16.47 1.27
N GLU A 134 6.06 -16.04 1.56
CA GLU A 134 5.55 -15.93 2.93
C GLU A 134 5.48 -17.29 3.62
N SER A 135 4.88 -18.30 2.96
CA SER A 135 4.82 -19.67 3.48
C SER A 135 6.21 -20.22 3.76
N GLU A 136 7.13 -20.09 2.80
CA GLU A 136 8.50 -20.60 2.94
C GLU A 136 9.22 -19.98 4.15
N VAL A 137 9.11 -18.67 4.34
CA VAL A 137 9.75 -17.97 5.46
C VAL A 137 9.13 -18.36 6.80
N GLU A 138 7.81 -18.51 6.87
CA GLU A 138 7.12 -18.90 8.12
C GLU A 138 7.34 -20.38 8.48
N GLU A 139 7.36 -21.27 7.48
CA GLU A 139 7.71 -22.69 7.67
C GLU A 139 9.13 -22.83 8.22
N PHE A 140 10.10 -22.10 7.66
CA PHE A 140 11.47 -22.12 8.16
C PHE A 140 11.56 -21.62 9.61
N LYS A 141 10.87 -20.53 9.96
CA LYS A 141 10.85 -20.01 11.34
C LYS A 141 10.26 -21.02 12.32
N ALA A 142 9.16 -21.65 11.94
CA ALA A 142 8.50 -22.66 12.76
C ALA A 142 9.41 -23.87 12.97
N GLU A 143 10.06 -24.35 11.91
CA GLU A 143 10.99 -25.47 11.97
C GLU A 143 12.23 -25.14 12.81
N TYR A 144 12.80 -23.94 12.63
CA TYR A 144 13.93 -23.46 13.44
C TYR A 144 13.58 -23.40 14.92
N ALA A 145 12.42 -22.83 15.27
CA ALA A 145 11.95 -22.73 16.65
C ALA A 145 11.73 -24.11 17.29
N ALA A 146 11.03 -25.01 16.60
CA ALA A 146 10.76 -26.36 17.09
C ALA A 146 12.04 -27.20 17.24
N THR A 147 12.96 -27.09 16.28
CA THR A 147 14.26 -27.78 16.34
C THR A 147 15.10 -27.27 17.50
N LEU A 148 15.16 -25.95 17.69
CA LEU A 148 15.88 -25.33 18.80
C LEU A 148 15.31 -25.73 20.17
N GLU A 149 13.99 -25.79 20.30
CA GLU A 149 13.33 -26.24 21.52
C GLU A 149 13.63 -27.72 21.82
N THR A 150 13.67 -28.56 20.80
CA THR A 150 14.09 -29.96 20.93
C THR A 150 15.53 -30.07 21.42
N CYS A 151 16.47 -29.30 20.84
CA CYS A 151 17.86 -29.28 21.29
C CYS A 151 18.00 -28.82 22.76
N ARG A 152 17.24 -27.80 23.17
CA ARG A 152 17.23 -27.29 24.56
C ARG A 152 16.66 -28.29 25.56
N ALA A 153 15.64 -29.06 25.17
CA ALA A 153 15.08 -30.11 26.02
C ALA A 153 16.07 -31.26 26.28
N ILE A 154 16.98 -31.49 25.34
CA ILE A 154 18.03 -32.53 25.45
C ILE A 154 19.20 -32.03 26.31
N TYR A 155 19.58 -30.76 26.18
CA TYR A 155 20.64 -30.11 26.95
C TYR A 155 20.09 -28.87 27.67
N PRO A 156 19.44 -29.03 28.84
CA PRO A 156 19.03 -27.89 29.63
C PRO A 156 20.27 -27.08 30.04
N GLU A 157 20.23 -25.77 29.82
CA GLU A 157 21.23 -24.86 30.38
C GLU A 157 21.06 -24.84 31.92
N ASP A 158 22.06 -25.35 32.64
CA ASP A 158 22.20 -25.22 34.11
C ASP A 158 22.58 -23.78 34.51
#